data_AF-A0A923ZFC8-F1
#
_entry.id   AF-A0A923ZFC8-F1
#
_cell.length_a   1.000
_cell.length_b   1.000
_cell.length_c   1.000
_cell.angle_alpha   90.00
_cell.angle_beta   90.00
_cell.angle_gamma   90.00
#
_symmetry.space_group_name_H-M   'P 1'
#
loop_
_entity.id
_entity.type
_entity.pdbx_description
1 polymer ?
#
loop_
_entity_poly.entity_id
_entity_poly.type
_entity_poly.pdbx_seq_one_letter_code
_entity_poly.pdbx_strand_id
1 'polypeptide(L)'
;GLRHGGERAPPVVADVFVLRGDDGEWRIELNQATLPRLIVDRDYQAVLEHGARGKPDRATTNFVGDCLNSANWLMKALDQRARTIVKVTSEMVKQQRGFFEHGVSELRPLTLRTIAEAVEMHESTISRVTSNKYLQCERGLFELRYFFTSGIHSNDGGEASSALSVKDRIGRLIAGEGMETLSDDQLVTILKGEGFDIARRTVAKYREALGLPSSFNRRRARLVAAA
;
A
#
# COMPACT_ATOMS: atom_id res chain seq x y z
N GLY A 1 -0.48 33.90 9.25
CA GLY A 1 -0.47 33.05 8.05
C GLY A 1 -1.52 31.95 8.08
N LEU A 2 -2.79 32.26 8.36
CA LEU A 2 -3.91 31.31 8.31
C LEU A 2 -4.69 31.40 6.97
N ARG A 3 -4.00 31.78 5.89
CA ARG A 3 -4.64 32.27 4.64
C ARG A 3 -4.93 31.19 3.59
N HIS A 4 -4.71 29.91 3.87
CA HIS A 4 -4.99 28.82 2.92
C HIS A 4 -5.70 27.64 3.61
N GLY A 5 -6.97 27.42 3.23
CA GLY A 5 -7.73 26.18 3.45
C GLY A 5 -8.67 26.16 4.66
N GLY A 6 -9.94 26.58 4.47
CA GLY A 6 -11.01 26.41 5.46
C GLY A 6 -11.56 24.98 5.54
N GLU A 7 -11.29 24.14 4.53
CA GLU A 7 -11.58 22.71 4.58
C GLU A 7 -10.35 21.95 5.03
N ARG A 8 -10.43 21.33 6.21
CA ARG A 8 -9.49 20.27 6.58
C ARG A 8 -9.65 19.15 5.56
N ALA A 9 -8.59 18.80 4.85
CA ALA A 9 -8.59 17.60 4.02
C ALA A 9 -9.05 16.41 4.89
N PRO A 10 -10.01 15.60 4.43
CA PRO A 10 -10.49 14.48 5.21
C PRO A 10 -9.31 13.55 5.54
N PRO A 11 -9.19 13.08 6.78
CA PRO A 11 -8.11 12.19 7.16
C PRO A 11 -8.20 10.91 6.33
N VAL A 12 -7.05 10.42 5.86
CA VAL A 12 -6.98 9.13 5.18
C VAL A 12 -7.26 8.04 6.21
N VAL A 13 -8.27 7.22 5.94
CA VAL A 13 -8.67 6.11 6.80
C VAL A 13 -8.14 4.81 6.22
N ALA A 14 -7.59 3.95 7.07
CA ALA A 14 -7.12 2.63 6.66
C ALA A 14 -8.29 1.73 6.26
N ASP A 15 -8.15 0.99 5.17
CA ASP A 15 -9.08 -0.07 4.77
C ASP A 15 -8.73 -1.40 5.43
N VAL A 16 -7.45 -1.61 5.75
CA VAL A 16 -6.91 -2.85 6.31
C VAL A 16 -5.92 -2.53 7.42
N PHE A 17 -5.94 -3.33 8.48
CA PHE A 17 -4.97 -3.32 9.56
C PHE A 17 -4.06 -4.56 9.45
N VAL A 18 -2.76 -4.35 9.63
CA VAL A 18 -1.78 -5.42 9.77
C VAL A 18 -1.23 -5.37 11.18
N LEU A 19 -1.54 -6.42 11.94
CA LEU A 19 -1.25 -6.55 13.36
C LEU A 19 -0.35 -7.76 13.58
N ARG A 20 0.49 -7.71 14.60
CA ARG A 20 1.28 -8.87 15.01
C ARG A 20 0.44 -9.73 15.95
N GLY A 21 0.27 -11.01 15.60
CA GLY A 21 -0.40 -12.00 16.45
C GLY A 21 0.49 -12.48 17.59
N ASP A 22 -0.13 -13.08 18.60
CA ASP A 22 0.57 -13.65 19.77
C ASP A 22 1.49 -14.83 19.41
N ASP A 23 1.21 -15.47 18.28
CA ASP A 23 1.97 -16.54 17.64
C ASP A 23 3.20 -16.03 16.87
N GLY A 24 3.36 -14.70 16.74
CA GLY A 24 4.40 -14.06 15.96
C GLY A 24 4.09 -13.95 14.47
N GLU A 25 2.93 -14.41 14.01
CA GLU A 25 2.47 -14.29 12.63
C GLU A 25 1.70 -12.98 12.41
N TRP A 26 1.69 -12.49 11.16
CA TRP A 26 0.96 -11.26 10.83
C TRP A 26 -0.52 -11.56 10.60
N ARG A 27 -1.39 -10.85 11.32
CA ARG A 27 -2.86 -10.91 11.17
C ARG A 27 -3.35 -9.71 10.37
N ILE A 28 -4.23 -10.00 9.40
CA ILE A 28 -4.79 -9.01 8.49
C ILE A 28 -6.26 -8.85 8.84
N GLU A 29 -6.67 -7.64 9.23
CA GLU A 29 -8.04 -7.31 9.60
C GLU A 29 -8.61 -6.21 8.70
N LEU A 30 -9.85 -6.38 8.25
CA LEU A 30 -10.53 -5.33 7.51
C LEU A 30 -11.08 -4.27 8.45
N ASN A 31 -10.99 -3.01 8.04
CA ASN A 31 -11.70 -1.94 8.71
C ASN A 31 -13.20 -2.01 8.40
N GLN A 32 -13.97 -2.60 9.31
CA GLN A 32 -15.43 -2.70 9.13
C GLN A 32 -16.13 -1.33 9.10
N ALA A 33 -15.49 -0.26 9.59
CA ALA A 33 -16.07 1.08 9.55
C ALA A 33 -16.06 1.71 8.13
N THR A 34 -15.19 1.23 7.22
CA THR A 34 -15.16 1.69 5.83
C THR A 34 -16.04 0.85 4.91
N LEU A 35 -16.56 -0.29 5.38
CA LEU A 35 -17.44 -1.15 4.60
C LEU A 35 -18.87 -0.58 4.56
N PRO A 36 -19.51 -0.54 3.38
CA PRO A 36 -20.89 -0.10 3.27
C PRO A 36 -21.81 -1.07 4.01
N ARG A 37 -22.71 -0.52 4.84
CA ARG A 37 -23.75 -1.29 5.52
C ARG A 37 -24.99 -1.36 4.64
N LEU A 38 -25.36 -2.57 4.20
CA LEU A 38 -26.62 -2.80 3.51
C LEU A 38 -27.69 -3.20 4.54
N ILE A 39 -28.78 -2.45 4.57
CA ILE A 39 -29.97 -2.76 5.36
C ILE A 39 -31.07 -3.17 4.39
N VAL A 40 -31.63 -4.36 4.58
CA VAL A 40 -32.77 -4.86 3.79
C VAL A 40 -33.99 -4.88 4.71
N ASP A 41 -35.01 -4.11 4.36
CA ASP A 41 -36.28 -4.07 5.09
C ASP A 41 -37.09 -5.34 4.78
N ARG A 42 -37.05 -6.29 5.72
CA ARG A 42 -37.77 -7.57 5.61
C ARG A 42 -39.23 -7.47 6.06
N ASP A 43 -39.57 -6.45 6.85
CA ASP A 43 -40.93 -6.25 7.34
C ASP A 43 -41.81 -5.73 6.20
N TYR A 44 -41.28 -4.81 5.39
CA TYR A 44 -41.93 -4.37 4.16
C TYR A 44 -42.19 -5.53 3.19
N GLN A 45 -41.24 -6.46 3.07
CA GLN A 45 -41.42 -7.68 2.28
C GLN A 45 -42.55 -8.56 2.83
N ALA A 46 -42.57 -8.83 4.14
CA ALA A 46 -43.62 -9.62 4.77
C ALA A 46 -45.01 -8.96 4.64
N VAL A 47 -45.08 -7.64 4.73
CA VAL A 47 -46.32 -6.87 4.50
C VAL A 47 -46.77 -6.94 3.04
N LEU A 48 -45.86 -6.99 2.07
CA LEU A 48 -46.24 -7.17 0.66
C LEU A 48 -46.66 -8.61 0.35
N GLU A 49 -45.96 -9.61 0.90
CA GLU A 49 -46.25 -11.02 0.70
C GLU A 49 -47.53 -11.47 1.44
N HIS A 50 -47.84 -10.86 2.60
CA HIS A 50 -48.90 -11.31 3.53
C HIS A 50 -49.89 -10.22 3.99
N GLY A 51 -49.73 -8.95 3.61
CA GLY A 51 -50.46 -7.83 4.21
C GLY A 51 -51.88 -7.56 3.66
N ALA A 52 -52.86 -7.78 4.52
CA ALA A 52 -54.08 -7.04 4.87
C ALA A 52 -55.03 -6.38 3.82
N ARG A 53 -54.64 -6.06 2.58
CA ARG A 53 -55.50 -5.36 1.57
C ARG A 53 -55.67 -6.11 0.24
N GLY A 54 -55.54 -7.43 0.28
CA GLY A 54 -55.64 -8.29 -0.90
C GLY A 54 -54.27 -8.64 -1.47
N LYS A 55 -54.22 -9.67 -2.34
CA LYS A 55 -52.98 -10.10 -2.99
C LYS A 55 -52.37 -8.92 -3.76
N PRO A 56 -51.07 -8.60 -3.58
CA PRO A 56 -50.39 -7.65 -4.45
C PRO A 56 -50.50 -8.11 -5.91
N ASP A 57 -50.56 -7.15 -6.82
CA ASP A 57 -50.55 -7.47 -8.24
C ASP A 57 -49.21 -8.13 -8.63
N ARG A 58 -49.22 -8.87 -9.74
CA ARG A 58 -48.05 -9.62 -10.19
C ARG A 58 -46.84 -8.71 -10.46
N ALA A 59 -47.09 -7.46 -10.87
CA ALA A 59 -46.04 -6.48 -11.11
C ALA A 59 -45.31 -6.06 -9.81
N THR A 60 -46.05 -5.79 -8.74
CA THR A 60 -45.48 -5.42 -7.43
C THR A 60 -44.67 -6.58 -6.84
N THR A 61 -45.20 -7.80 -6.88
CA THR A 61 -44.47 -8.99 -6.37
C THR A 61 -43.17 -9.23 -7.13
N ASN A 62 -43.18 -9.09 -8.46
CA ASN A 62 -41.98 -9.24 -9.28
C ASN A 62 -40.93 -8.15 -8.96
N PHE A 63 -41.36 -6.89 -8.87
CA PHE A 63 -40.46 -5.77 -8.57
C PHE A 63 -39.74 -5.96 -7.22
N VAL A 64 -40.48 -6.38 -6.19
CA VAL A 64 -39.92 -6.61 -4.85
C VAL A 64 -38.95 -7.79 -4.86
N GLY A 65 -39.27 -8.86 -5.60
CA GLY A 65 -38.35 -9.97 -5.84
C GLY A 65 -37.05 -9.52 -6.52
N ASP A 66 -37.13 -8.65 -7.53
CA ASP A 66 -35.96 -8.12 -8.24
C ASP A 66 -35.09 -7.22 -7.34
N CYS A 67 -35.70 -6.40 -6.48
CA CYS A 67 -34.98 -5.61 -5.48
C CYS A 67 -34.23 -6.51 -4.48
N LEU A 68 -34.86 -7.60 -4.00
CA LEU A 68 -34.22 -8.56 -3.09
C LEU A 68 -33.08 -9.31 -3.77
N ASN A 69 -33.26 -9.72 -5.02
CA ASN A 69 -32.20 -10.36 -5.80
C ASN A 69 -31.01 -9.42 -5.99
N SER A 70 -31.27 -8.15 -6.28
CA SER A 70 -30.25 -7.11 -6.40
C SER A 70 -29.52 -6.85 -5.08
N ALA A 71 -30.25 -6.79 -3.96
CA ALA A 71 -29.67 -6.66 -2.63
C ALA A 71 -28.78 -7.86 -2.27
N ASN A 72 -29.26 -9.09 -2.52
CA ASN A 72 -28.50 -10.32 -2.29
C ASN A 72 -27.24 -10.40 -3.16
N TRP A 73 -27.34 -10.01 -4.42
CA TRP A 73 -26.18 -9.92 -5.31
C TRP A 73 -25.16 -8.91 -4.80
N LEU A 74 -25.60 -7.74 -4.38
CA LEU A 74 -24.72 -6.70 -3.84
C LEU A 74 -24.02 -7.16 -2.56
N MET A 75 -24.71 -7.82 -1.62
CA MET A 75 -24.10 -8.39 -0.42
C MET A 75 -22.99 -9.39 -0.77
N LYS A 76 -23.27 -10.32 -1.70
CA LYS A 76 -22.27 -11.30 -2.17
C LYS A 76 -21.07 -10.62 -2.84
N ALA A 77 -21.30 -9.59 -3.65
CA ALA A 77 -20.24 -8.85 -4.32
C ALA A 77 -19.35 -8.10 -3.32
N LEU A 78 -19.95 -7.51 -2.28
CA LEU A 78 -19.22 -6.83 -1.20
C LEU A 78 -18.38 -7.81 -0.37
N ASP A 79 -18.96 -8.94 0.03
CA ASP A 79 -18.25 -10.00 0.74
C ASP A 79 -17.07 -10.54 -0.08
N GLN A 80 -17.29 -10.78 -1.38
CA GLN A 80 -16.23 -11.27 -2.25
C GLN A 80 -15.10 -10.25 -2.43
N ARG A 81 -15.44 -8.96 -2.52
CA ARG A 81 -14.44 -7.88 -2.56
C ARG A 81 -13.64 -7.82 -1.25
N ALA A 82 -14.30 -7.91 -0.11
CA ALA A 82 -13.66 -7.94 1.21
C ALA A 82 -12.68 -9.11 1.33
N ARG A 83 -13.11 -10.33 0.99
CA ARG A 83 -12.25 -11.53 0.96
C ARG A 83 -11.06 -11.35 0.04
N THR A 84 -11.27 -10.76 -1.13
CA THR A 84 -10.19 -10.50 -2.10
C THR A 84 -9.15 -9.54 -1.53
N ILE A 85 -9.58 -8.44 -0.90
CA ILE A 85 -8.67 -7.47 -0.25
C ILE A 85 -7.82 -8.18 0.81
N VAL A 86 -8.44 -8.99 1.67
CA VAL A 86 -7.71 -9.74 2.70
C VAL A 86 -6.73 -10.71 2.05
N LYS A 87 -7.17 -11.54 1.10
CA LYS A 87 -6.31 -12.53 0.42
C LYS A 87 -5.07 -11.88 -0.22
N VAL A 88 -5.28 -10.79 -0.97
CA VAL A 88 -4.20 -10.04 -1.64
C VAL A 88 -3.26 -9.40 -0.63
N THR A 89 -3.82 -8.79 0.44
CA THR A 89 -3.01 -8.14 1.47
C THR A 89 -2.20 -9.16 2.27
N SER A 90 -2.77 -10.31 2.62
CA SER A 90 -2.07 -11.38 3.33
C SER A 90 -0.88 -11.91 2.54
N GLU A 91 -1.07 -12.17 1.24
CA GLU A 91 0.03 -12.65 0.40
C GLU A 91 1.12 -11.58 0.21
N MET A 92 0.72 -10.30 0.07
CA MET A 92 1.65 -9.18 0.02
C MET A 92 2.47 -9.07 1.33
N VAL A 93 1.82 -9.14 2.49
CA VAL A 93 2.49 -9.07 3.81
C VAL A 93 3.47 -10.23 3.98
N LYS A 94 3.09 -11.44 3.56
CA LYS A 94 3.96 -12.62 3.60
C LYS A 94 5.23 -12.41 2.77
N GLN A 95 5.12 -11.89 1.55
CA GLN A 95 6.28 -11.63 0.69
C GLN A 95 7.12 -10.43 1.16
N GLN A 96 6.50 -9.48 1.88
CA GLN A 96 7.13 -8.28 2.41
C GLN A 96 7.44 -8.35 3.91
N ARG A 97 7.59 -9.55 4.48
CA ARG A 97 7.81 -9.74 5.92
C ARG A 97 8.95 -8.88 6.48
N GLY A 98 10.07 -8.78 5.76
CA GLY A 98 11.22 -7.94 6.14
C GLY A 98 10.86 -6.45 6.28
N PHE A 99 9.97 -5.92 5.45
CA PHE A 99 9.48 -4.55 5.62
C PHE A 99 8.73 -4.37 6.94
N PHE A 100 7.84 -5.30 7.29
CA PHE A 100 7.05 -5.16 8.51
C PHE A 100 7.94 -5.31 9.75
N GLU A 101 8.96 -6.17 9.69
CA GLU A 101 9.92 -6.38 10.79
C GLU A 101 10.97 -5.27 10.91
N HIS A 102 11.62 -4.86 9.83
CA HIS A 102 12.79 -3.97 9.85
C HIS A 102 12.61 -2.64 9.09
N GLY A 103 11.51 -2.50 8.32
CA GLY A 103 11.14 -1.26 7.63
C GLY A 103 11.64 -1.20 6.18
N VAL A 104 11.71 0.02 5.64
CA VAL A 104 11.99 0.27 4.21
C VAL A 104 13.30 -0.35 3.71
N SER A 105 14.30 -0.52 4.59
CA SER A 105 15.58 -1.14 4.24
C SER A 105 15.44 -2.58 3.76
N GLU A 106 14.44 -3.32 4.26
CA GLU A 106 14.16 -4.70 3.85
C GLU A 106 12.95 -4.82 2.93
N LEU A 107 12.57 -3.72 2.28
CA LEU A 107 11.53 -3.75 1.26
C LEU A 107 12.04 -4.48 0.02
N ARG A 108 11.40 -5.61 -0.29
CA ARG A 108 11.74 -6.45 -1.45
C ARG A 108 11.00 -6.00 -2.71
N PRO A 109 11.56 -6.21 -3.90
CA PRO A 109 10.83 -6.06 -5.15
C PRO A 109 9.61 -6.97 -5.18
N LEU A 110 8.46 -6.41 -5.55
CA LEU A 110 7.22 -7.16 -5.64
C LEU A 110 6.39 -6.62 -6.80
N THR A 111 5.99 -7.50 -7.70
CA THR A 111 5.19 -7.13 -8.87
C THR A 111 3.74 -7.56 -8.67
N LEU A 112 2.81 -6.86 -9.32
CA LEU A 112 1.40 -7.24 -9.32
C LEU A 112 1.21 -8.66 -9.87
N ARG A 113 2.00 -9.04 -10.90
CA ARG A 113 2.01 -10.37 -11.48
C ARG A 113 2.38 -11.46 -10.46
N THR A 114 3.40 -11.24 -9.64
CA THR A 114 3.83 -12.20 -8.62
C THR A 114 2.70 -12.51 -7.62
N ILE A 115 1.99 -11.48 -7.16
CA ILE A 115 0.82 -11.66 -6.28
C ILE A 115 -0.33 -12.32 -7.04
N ALA A 116 -0.60 -11.89 -8.28
CA ALA A 116 -1.66 -12.43 -9.12
C ALA A 116 -1.50 -13.95 -9.32
N GLU A 117 -0.29 -14.42 -9.60
CA GLU A 117 0.04 -15.84 -9.72
C GLU A 117 -0.15 -16.58 -8.38
N ALA A 118 0.32 -16.01 -7.26
CA ALA A 118 0.20 -16.63 -5.94
C ALA A 118 -1.25 -16.73 -5.43
N VAL A 119 -2.11 -15.76 -5.76
CA VAL A 119 -3.53 -15.78 -5.35
C VAL A 119 -4.47 -16.35 -6.41
N GLU A 120 -3.96 -16.83 -7.54
CA GLU A 120 -4.72 -17.36 -8.68
C GLU A 120 -5.76 -16.37 -9.23
N MET A 121 -5.35 -15.11 -9.43
CA MET A 121 -6.20 -14.05 -9.96
C MET A 121 -5.51 -13.32 -11.11
N HIS A 122 -6.26 -12.55 -11.89
CA HIS A 122 -5.68 -11.69 -12.91
C HIS A 122 -5.00 -10.46 -12.31
N GLU A 123 -3.89 -10.03 -12.90
CA GLU A 123 -3.15 -8.82 -12.53
C GLU A 123 -4.04 -7.56 -12.49
N SER A 124 -4.98 -7.45 -13.44
CA SER A 124 -5.94 -6.35 -13.49
C SER A 124 -6.85 -6.31 -12.25
N THR A 125 -7.19 -7.46 -11.69
CA THR A 125 -7.96 -7.56 -10.44
C THR A 125 -7.12 -7.09 -9.27
N ILE A 126 -5.86 -7.50 -9.17
CA ILE A 126 -4.94 -7.06 -8.11
C ILE A 126 -4.76 -5.54 -8.16
N SER A 127 -4.49 -4.99 -9.35
CA SER A 127 -4.33 -3.55 -9.57
C SER A 127 -5.56 -2.76 -9.12
N ARG A 128 -6.77 -3.24 -9.43
CA ARG A 128 -8.02 -2.60 -9.00
C ARG A 128 -8.23 -2.69 -7.49
N VAL A 129 -7.90 -3.83 -6.90
CA VAL A 129 -8.09 -4.10 -5.47
C VAL A 129 -7.12 -3.27 -4.62
N THR A 130 -5.90 -3.04 -5.08
CA THR A 130 -4.87 -2.30 -4.31
C THR A 130 -4.90 -0.79 -4.52
N SER A 131 -5.57 -0.30 -5.57
CA SER A 131 -5.63 1.13 -5.88
C SER A 131 -6.53 1.89 -4.90
N ASN A 132 -6.06 3.03 -4.41
CA ASN A 132 -6.76 3.86 -3.42
C ASN A 132 -7.21 3.04 -2.20
N LYS A 133 -6.35 2.13 -1.74
CA LYS A 133 -6.53 1.36 -0.52
C LYS A 133 -5.34 1.56 0.39
N TYR A 134 -5.64 1.76 1.66
CA TYR A 134 -4.64 2.05 2.67
C TYR A 134 -4.58 0.95 3.71
N LEU A 135 -3.36 0.68 4.14
CA LEU A 135 -3.00 -0.28 5.15
C LEU A 135 -2.37 0.45 6.32
N GLN A 136 -2.85 0.17 7.52
CA GLN A 136 -2.23 0.62 8.75
C GLN A 136 -1.44 -0.53 9.38
N CYS A 137 -0.18 -0.28 9.72
CA CYS A 137 0.64 -1.16 10.53
C CYS A 137 1.32 -0.37 11.67
N GLU A 138 2.12 -1.05 12.49
CA GLU A 138 2.89 -0.42 13.58
C GLU A 138 3.79 0.72 13.10
N ARG A 139 4.23 0.67 11.84
CA ARG A 139 5.12 1.67 11.23
C ARG A 139 4.38 2.86 10.64
N GLY A 140 3.04 2.83 10.58
CA GLY A 140 2.22 3.90 10.04
C GLY A 140 1.21 3.45 8.98
N LEU A 141 0.69 4.45 8.26
CA LEU A 141 -0.31 4.29 7.20
C LEU A 141 0.38 4.31 5.83
N PHE A 142 0.14 3.29 5.01
CA PHE A 142 0.72 3.12 3.68
C PHE A 142 -0.37 2.81 2.65
N GLU A 143 -0.24 3.34 1.44
CA GLU A 143 -1.05 2.85 0.32
C GLU A 143 -0.60 1.43 -0.05
N LEU A 144 -1.51 0.50 -0.36
CA LEU A 144 -1.13 -0.85 -0.78
C LEU A 144 -0.20 -0.84 -2.00
N ARG A 145 -0.38 0.12 -2.92
CA ARG A 145 0.48 0.28 -4.10
C ARG A 145 1.96 0.54 -3.76
N TYR A 146 2.25 1.07 -2.57
CA TYR A 146 3.61 1.36 -2.09
C TYR A 146 4.51 0.12 -2.11
N PHE A 147 3.95 -1.05 -1.81
CA PHE A 147 4.69 -2.31 -1.71
C PHE A 147 5.03 -2.91 -3.08
N PHE A 148 4.38 -2.45 -4.15
CA PHE A 148 4.62 -2.93 -5.50
C PHE A 148 5.74 -2.13 -6.15
N THR A 149 6.97 -2.59 -5.95
CA THR A 149 8.18 -1.92 -6.44
C THR A 149 8.90 -2.77 -7.48
N SER A 150 9.46 -2.09 -8.49
CA SER A 150 10.37 -2.73 -9.45
C SER A 150 11.71 -3.01 -8.77
N GLY A 151 12.25 -4.21 -9.02
CA GLY A 151 13.57 -4.59 -8.53
C GLY A 151 14.69 -3.95 -9.33
N ILE A 152 15.81 -3.73 -8.65
CA ILE A 152 17.10 -3.45 -9.27
C ILE A 152 17.90 -4.75 -9.14
N HIS A 153 18.34 -5.30 -10.27
CA HIS A 153 19.12 -6.54 -10.28
C HIS A 153 20.47 -6.29 -9.61
N SER A 154 20.84 -7.18 -8.69
CA SER A 154 22.20 -7.27 -8.17
C SER A 154 22.95 -8.30 -9.03
N ASN A 155 24.12 -7.93 -9.56
CA ASN A 155 24.89 -8.79 -10.48
C ASN A 155 25.52 -10.02 -9.81
N ASP A 156 25.52 -10.10 -8.47
CA ASP A 156 26.27 -11.13 -7.71
C ASP A 156 25.38 -12.20 -7.06
N GLY A 157 24.15 -12.39 -7.57
CA GLY A 157 23.21 -13.40 -7.03
C GLY A 157 22.63 -13.05 -5.66
N GLY A 158 22.89 -11.83 -5.15
CA GLY A 158 22.25 -11.30 -3.94
C GLY A 158 20.76 -11.00 -4.14
N GLU A 159 20.00 -10.91 -3.04
CA GLU A 159 18.57 -10.60 -3.08
C GLU A 159 18.33 -9.28 -3.84
N ALA A 160 17.45 -9.33 -4.84
CA ALA A 160 17.07 -8.14 -5.60
C ALA A 160 16.52 -7.08 -4.63
N SER A 161 17.00 -5.85 -4.76
CA SER A 161 16.64 -4.76 -3.86
C SER A 161 15.65 -3.79 -4.52
N SER A 162 14.70 -3.28 -3.74
CA SER A 162 13.75 -2.29 -4.24
C SER A 162 14.42 -0.92 -4.42
N ALA A 163 14.00 -0.17 -5.45
CA ALA A 163 14.49 1.19 -5.67
C ALA A 163 14.27 2.12 -4.46
N LEU A 164 13.25 1.84 -3.64
CA LEU A 164 12.94 2.63 -2.47
C LEU A 164 13.88 2.32 -1.29
N SER A 165 14.26 1.06 -1.09
CA SER A 165 15.31 0.68 -0.12
C SER A 165 16.63 1.37 -0.46
N VAL A 166 17.03 1.38 -1.75
CA VAL A 166 18.25 2.08 -2.19
C VAL A 166 18.17 3.58 -1.94
N LYS A 167 17.02 4.21 -2.20
CA LYS A 167 16.80 5.64 -1.92
C LYS A 167 16.93 5.94 -0.42
N ASP A 168 16.27 5.16 0.42
CA ASP A 168 16.36 5.30 1.88
C ASP A 168 17.81 5.12 2.37
N ARG A 169 18.54 4.15 1.82
CA ARG A 169 19.96 3.95 2.13
C ARG A 169 20.84 5.14 1.72
N ILE A 170 20.67 5.68 0.50
CA ILE A 170 21.35 6.91 0.05
C ILE A 170 21.05 8.06 1.01
N GLY A 171 19.79 8.23 1.41
CA GLY A 171 19.38 9.24 2.38
C GLY A 171 20.09 9.10 3.71
N ARG A 172 20.17 7.88 4.27
CA ARG A 172 20.87 7.59 5.53
C ARG A 172 22.38 7.83 5.43
N LEU A 173 23.02 7.43 4.32
CA LEU A 173 24.45 7.66 4.10
C LEU A 173 24.76 9.16 4.04
N ILE A 174 23.95 9.94 3.33
CA ILE A 174 24.11 11.40 3.25
C ILE A 174 23.79 12.06 4.60
N ALA A 175 22.77 11.60 5.32
CA ALA A 175 22.43 12.14 6.64
C ALA A 175 23.52 11.87 7.69
N GLY A 176 24.19 10.72 7.60
CA GLY A 176 25.30 10.34 8.48
C GLY A 176 26.68 10.82 8.02
N GLU A 177 26.78 11.62 6.95
CA GLU A 177 28.08 12.04 6.42
C GLU A 177 28.77 13.03 7.39
N GLY A 178 29.98 12.68 7.84
CA GLY A 178 30.82 13.47 8.76
C GLY A 178 31.39 14.74 8.11
N MET A 179 32.59 15.19 8.51
CA MET A 179 33.21 16.38 7.90
C MET A 179 33.44 16.23 6.38
N GLU A 180 33.76 15.03 5.92
CA GLU A 180 33.89 14.74 4.50
C GLU A 180 32.54 14.40 3.86
N THR A 181 32.11 15.23 2.90
CA THR A 181 30.88 14.99 2.13
C THR A 181 31.08 13.83 1.15
N LEU A 182 30.16 12.87 1.16
CA LEU A 182 30.21 11.72 0.27
C LEU A 182 29.88 12.12 -1.17
N SER A 183 30.77 11.84 -2.11
CA SER A 183 30.52 12.00 -3.55
C SER A 183 29.57 10.91 -4.06
N ASP A 184 28.91 11.17 -5.20
CA ASP A 184 28.05 10.17 -5.84
C ASP A 184 28.86 8.90 -6.19
N ASP A 185 30.16 9.01 -6.48
CA ASP A 185 31.06 7.87 -6.71
C ASP A 185 31.36 7.08 -5.43
N GLN A 186 31.59 7.77 -4.30
CA GLN A 186 31.78 7.12 -3.00
C GLN A 186 30.50 6.39 -2.55
N LEU A 187 29.33 6.99 -2.78
CA LEU A 187 28.04 6.34 -2.51
C LEU A 187 27.89 5.05 -3.33
N VAL A 188 28.28 5.05 -4.62
CA VAL A 188 28.28 3.82 -5.44
C VAL A 188 29.19 2.76 -4.83
N THR A 189 30.40 3.11 -4.41
CA THR A 189 31.34 2.15 -3.80
C THR A 189 30.78 1.52 -2.52
N ILE A 190 30.21 2.35 -1.63
CA ILE A 190 29.61 1.87 -0.37
C ILE A 190 28.42 0.95 -0.67
N LEU A 191 27.52 1.40 -1.56
CA LEU A 191 26.32 0.64 -1.93
C LEU A 191 26.67 -0.69 -2.61
N LYS A 192 27.72 -0.71 -3.45
CA LYS A 192 28.23 -1.95 -4.05
C LYS A 192 28.78 -2.92 -3.00
N GLY A 193 29.48 -2.40 -1.98
CA GLY A 193 29.94 -3.20 -0.84
C GLY A 193 28.80 -3.78 0.01
N GLU A 194 27.63 -3.15 -0.03
CA GLU A 194 26.40 -3.61 0.63
C GLU A 194 25.54 -4.54 -0.25
N GLY A 195 26.02 -4.88 -1.45
CA GLY A 195 25.31 -5.76 -2.39
C GLY A 195 24.33 -5.05 -3.32
N PHE A 196 24.33 -3.70 -3.37
CA PHE A 196 23.54 -2.94 -4.34
C PHE A 196 24.39 -2.61 -5.57
N ASP A 197 24.12 -3.28 -6.70
CA ASP A 197 24.77 -2.93 -7.96
C ASP A 197 24.02 -1.78 -8.68
N ILE A 198 24.53 -0.57 -8.56
CA ILE A 198 23.92 0.62 -9.14
C ILE A 198 24.94 1.56 -9.79
N ALA A 199 24.57 2.14 -10.93
CA ALA A 199 25.38 3.12 -11.60
C ALA A 199 25.32 4.49 -10.92
N ARG A 200 26.41 5.27 -11.02
CA ARG A 200 26.51 6.65 -10.52
C ARG A 200 25.36 7.55 -10.96
N ARG A 201 24.93 7.46 -12.23
CA ARG A 201 23.79 8.23 -12.76
C ARG A 201 22.48 7.89 -12.04
N THR A 202 22.31 6.62 -11.63
CA THR A 202 21.15 6.17 -10.86
C THR A 202 21.18 6.73 -9.44
N VAL A 203 22.36 6.75 -8.79
CA VAL A 203 22.55 7.40 -7.48
C VAL A 203 22.20 8.89 -7.54
N ALA A 204 22.73 9.61 -8.54
CA ALA A 204 22.43 11.03 -8.73
C ALA A 204 20.93 11.28 -8.92
N LYS A 205 20.27 10.48 -9.78
CA LYS A 205 18.81 10.55 -9.99
C LYS A 205 18.02 10.27 -8.71
N TYR A 206 18.44 9.30 -7.91
CA TYR A 206 17.76 8.96 -6.65
C TYR A 206 17.96 10.04 -5.59
N ARG A 207 19.17 10.59 -5.48
CA ARG A 207 19.48 11.73 -4.63
C ARG A 207 18.63 12.95 -4.97
N GLU A 208 18.53 13.29 -6.26
CA GLU A 208 17.68 14.38 -6.74
C GLU A 208 16.20 14.15 -6.46
N ALA A 209 15.71 12.92 -6.63
CA ALA A 209 14.34 12.55 -6.28
C ALA A 209 14.03 12.67 -4.78
N LEU A 210 15.06 12.61 -3.92
CA LEU A 210 14.96 12.86 -2.48
C LEU A 210 15.13 14.35 -2.11
N GLY A 211 15.33 15.23 -3.09
CA GLY A 211 15.59 16.65 -2.85
C GLY A 211 16.98 16.93 -2.25
N LEU A 212 17.89 15.95 -2.28
CA LEU A 212 19.22 16.09 -1.69
C LEU A 212 20.19 16.78 -2.66
N PRO A 213 20.89 17.86 -2.25
CA PRO A 213 21.82 18.57 -3.12
C PRO A 213 23.05 17.72 -3.46
N SER A 214 23.74 18.07 -4.55
CA SER A 214 25.01 17.42 -4.93
C SER A 214 26.07 17.56 -3.84
N SER A 215 27.06 16.66 -3.84
CA SER A 215 28.16 16.69 -2.87
C SER A 215 28.88 18.04 -2.85
N PHE A 216 29.07 18.67 -4.01
CA PHE A 216 29.64 20.02 -4.14
C PHE A 216 28.80 21.08 -3.41
N ASN A 217 27.48 21.08 -3.64
CA ASN A 217 26.57 22.03 -3.00
C ASN A 217 26.49 21.79 -1.48
N ARG A 218 26.46 20.53 -1.03
CA ARG A 218 26.48 20.16 0.40
C ARG A 218 27.76 20.63 1.07
N ARG A 219 28.91 20.42 0.42
CA ARG A 219 30.22 20.88 0.92
C ARG A 219 30.26 22.39 1.04
N ARG A 220 29.80 23.11 0.01
CA ARG A 220 29.75 24.58 0.02
C ARG A 220 28.82 25.11 1.12
N ALA A 221 27.63 24.54 1.27
CA ALA A 221 26.68 24.95 2.31
C ALA A 221 27.25 24.77 3.73
N ARG A 222 28.01 23.70 3.97
CA ARG A 222 28.68 23.45 5.26
C ARG A 222 29.83 24.41 5.53
N LEU A 223 30.64 24.72 4.52
CA LEU A 223 31.70 25.72 4.65
C LEU A 223 31.13 27.11 5.00
N VAL A 224 29.99 27.47 4.42
CA VAL A 224 29.27 28.71 4.77
C VAL A 224 28.69 28.65 6.20
N ALA A 225 28.18 27.50 6.64
CA ALA A 225 27.62 27.35 7.98
C ALA A 225 28.69 27.28 9.09
N ALA A 226 29.94 26.95 8.76
CA ALA A 226 31.06 26.88 9.69
C ALA A 226 31.87 28.20 9.78
N ALA A 227 31.59 29.16 8.90
CA ALA A 227 32.19 30.50 8.88
C ALA A 227 31.31 31.49 9.65
#